data_AF-A0AAW6HR31-F1
#
_entry.id   AF-A0AAW6HR31-F1
#
_cell.length_a   1.000
_cell.length_b   1.000
_cell.length_c   1.000
_cell.angle_alpha   90.00
_cell.angle_beta   90.00
_cell.angle_gamma   90.00
#
_symmetry.space_group_name_H-M   'P 1'
#
loop_
_entity.id
_entity.type
_entity.pdbx_description
1 polymer ?
#
loop_
_entity_poly.entity_id
_entity_poly.type
_entity_poly.pdbx_seq_one_letter_code
_entity_poly.pdbx_strand_id
1 'polypeptide(L)'
;MKPNQDVALEFFITHTDYLINDVVSIQEIHNGFTNISYLLKTKDKKQYQVRFAQNNELVSRINEYEVIKLLKTDLFIFFDKQTGDCIKKWIPGKEVDYFDKLRLDNLAKAIKQIHQVDISNSSVLKINYLAGIDNAKLSTRHKKLYYHLINKYKNLPQTLTHSDLNAHNMLVDQNNQIHLIDFEWSRINTPYFDLANMARESLNLQQAYYLVESYQGLDKTIFNDFLIITCIFALIWTYNMAQTDKIIAYRKEVQKRLDLYLKLFIGNI
;
A
#
# COMPACT_ATOMS: atom_id res chain seq x y z
N MET A 1 -14.46 -16.04 -14.87
CA MET A 1 -14.83 -15.14 -15.98
C MET A 1 -14.55 -13.72 -15.52
N LYS A 2 -13.92 -12.86 -16.33
CA LYS A 2 -13.69 -11.45 -15.95
C LYS A 2 -15.06 -10.78 -15.76
N PRO A 3 -15.35 -10.12 -14.63
CA PRO A 3 -16.58 -9.33 -14.49
C PRO A 3 -16.65 -8.33 -15.66
N ASN A 4 -17.84 -8.12 -16.22
CA ASN A 4 -18.06 -7.09 -17.23
C ASN A 4 -18.84 -5.91 -16.60
N GLN A 5 -19.21 -4.93 -17.42
CA GLN A 5 -19.97 -3.77 -16.94
C GLN A 5 -21.35 -4.13 -16.38
N ASP A 6 -22.01 -5.15 -16.95
CA ASP A 6 -23.33 -5.59 -16.47
C ASP A 6 -23.23 -6.20 -15.07
N VAL A 7 -22.23 -7.05 -14.83
CA VAL A 7 -21.95 -7.63 -13.51
C VAL A 7 -21.63 -6.54 -12.49
N ALA A 8 -20.86 -5.52 -12.89
CA ALA A 8 -20.52 -4.39 -12.02
C ALA A 8 -21.76 -3.53 -11.68
N LEU A 9 -22.66 -3.33 -12.63
CA LEU A 9 -23.93 -2.63 -12.41
C LEU A 9 -24.85 -3.43 -11.49
N GLU A 10 -25.02 -4.72 -11.72
CA GLU A 10 -25.83 -5.61 -10.88
C GLU A 10 -25.32 -5.64 -9.43
N PHE A 11 -24.01 -5.76 -9.26
CA PHE A 11 -23.39 -5.70 -7.93
C PHE A 11 -23.64 -4.36 -7.25
N PHE A 12 -23.58 -3.25 -7.98
CA PHE A 12 -23.83 -1.91 -7.43
C PHE A 12 -25.27 -1.73 -6.95
N ILE A 13 -26.27 -2.05 -7.78
CA ILE A 13 -27.69 -1.89 -7.42
C ILE A 13 -28.12 -2.87 -6.30
N THR A 14 -27.47 -4.04 -6.19
CA THR A 14 -27.80 -5.03 -5.15
C THR A 14 -27.38 -4.56 -3.75
N HIS A 15 -26.32 -3.75 -3.66
CA HIS A 15 -25.72 -3.35 -2.39
C HIS A 15 -25.84 -1.84 -2.11
N THR A 16 -26.70 -1.14 -2.86
CA THR A 16 -27.00 0.28 -2.65
C THR A 16 -28.49 0.55 -2.88
N ASP A 17 -28.95 1.75 -2.54
CA ASP A 17 -30.35 2.15 -2.76
C ASP A 17 -30.62 2.66 -4.19
N TYR A 18 -29.63 2.59 -5.09
CA TYR A 18 -29.78 3.07 -6.46
C TYR A 18 -30.45 2.01 -7.35
N LEU A 19 -31.27 2.49 -8.29
CA LEU A 19 -31.85 1.66 -9.34
C LEU A 19 -31.01 1.73 -10.63
N ILE A 20 -31.21 0.78 -11.54
CA ILE A 20 -30.55 0.76 -12.86
C ILE A 20 -30.71 2.11 -13.57
N ASN A 21 -31.92 2.67 -13.54
CA ASN A 21 -32.23 3.94 -14.18
C ASN A 21 -31.54 5.15 -13.53
N ASP A 22 -30.96 5.01 -12.34
CA ASP A 22 -30.21 6.09 -11.68
C ASP A 22 -28.75 6.13 -12.12
N VAL A 23 -28.26 5.08 -12.78
CA VAL A 23 -26.88 4.99 -13.27
C VAL A 23 -26.78 5.64 -14.65
N VAL A 24 -25.89 6.62 -14.77
CA VAL A 24 -25.65 7.39 -16.00
C VAL A 24 -24.58 6.75 -16.86
N SER A 25 -23.52 6.22 -16.24
CA SER A 25 -22.42 5.61 -16.96
C SER A 25 -21.63 4.66 -16.07
N ILE A 26 -21.09 3.61 -16.67
CA ILE A 26 -20.09 2.73 -16.08
C ILE A 26 -18.91 2.56 -17.02
N GLN A 27 -17.70 2.65 -16.50
CA GLN A 27 -16.47 2.51 -17.29
C GLN A 27 -15.42 1.73 -16.49
N GLU A 28 -14.68 0.85 -17.16
CA GLU A 28 -13.51 0.20 -16.56
C GLU A 28 -12.40 1.26 -16.41
N ILE A 29 -11.80 1.36 -15.22
CA ILE A 29 -10.79 2.40 -14.91
C ILE A 29 -9.42 1.82 -14.59
N HIS A 30 -9.38 0.60 -14.07
CA HIS A 30 -8.13 -0.01 -13.65
C HIS A 30 -8.23 -1.53 -13.67
N ASN A 31 -7.23 -2.15 -14.28
CA ASN A 31 -6.99 -3.59 -14.22
C ASN A 31 -5.61 -3.78 -13.57
N GLY A 32 -5.60 -3.71 -12.25
CA GLY A 32 -4.39 -3.85 -11.43
C GLY A 32 -3.95 -5.30 -11.32
N PHE A 33 -2.88 -5.55 -10.58
CA PHE A 33 -2.42 -6.92 -10.34
C PHE A 33 -3.43 -7.76 -9.55
N THR A 34 -4.19 -7.14 -8.65
CA THR A 34 -5.05 -7.83 -7.68
C THR A 34 -6.52 -7.40 -7.78
N ASN A 35 -6.88 -6.50 -8.69
CA ASN A 35 -8.19 -5.84 -8.68
C ASN A 35 -8.64 -5.42 -10.08
N ILE A 36 -9.93 -5.64 -10.39
CA ILE A 36 -10.61 -5.01 -11.52
C ILE A 36 -11.56 -3.96 -10.98
N SER A 37 -11.50 -2.74 -11.52
CA SER A 37 -12.29 -1.61 -11.03
C SER A 37 -13.09 -0.91 -12.13
N TYR A 38 -14.31 -0.52 -11.76
CA TYR A 38 -15.22 0.28 -12.57
C TYR A 38 -15.53 1.60 -11.86
N LEU A 39 -15.54 2.69 -12.61
CA LEU A 39 -16.12 3.96 -12.17
C LEU A 39 -17.56 4.04 -12.64
N LEU A 40 -18.47 4.17 -11.67
CA LEU A 40 -19.89 4.34 -11.88
C LEU A 40 -20.30 5.77 -11.53
N LYS A 41 -21.14 6.39 -12.37
CA LYS A 41 -21.69 7.73 -12.15
C LYS A 41 -23.22 7.66 -12.10
N THR A 42 -23.82 8.39 -11.16
CA THR A 42 -25.27 8.42 -10.96
C THR A 42 -25.89 9.76 -11.38
N LYS A 43 -27.22 9.79 -11.57
CA LYS A 43 -27.98 10.99 -11.98
C LYS A 43 -27.86 12.15 -10.99
N ASP A 44 -27.73 11.85 -9.70
CA ASP A 44 -27.46 12.83 -8.64
C ASP A 44 -25.98 13.31 -8.61
N LYS A 45 -25.21 13.00 -9.66
CA LYS A 45 -23.82 13.39 -9.88
C LYS A 45 -22.82 12.80 -8.88
N LYS A 46 -23.22 11.80 -8.09
CA LYS A 46 -22.27 11.03 -7.28
C LYS A 46 -21.49 10.03 -8.13
N GLN A 47 -20.35 9.62 -7.60
CA GLN A 47 -19.42 8.72 -8.26
C GLN A 47 -18.97 7.64 -7.30
N TYR A 48 -18.79 6.43 -7.83
CA TYR A 48 -18.46 5.24 -7.06
C TYR A 48 -17.42 4.39 -7.79
N GLN A 49 -16.55 3.75 -7.01
CA GLN A 49 -15.73 2.65 -7.48
C GLN A 49 -16.41 1.33 -7.13
N VAL A 50 -16.65 0.49 -8.13
CA VAL A 50 -17.00 -0.92 -7.95
C VAL A 50 -15.74 -1.74 -8.21
N ARG A 51 -15.23 -2.44 -7.20
CA ARG A 51 -14.00 -3.23 -7.29
C ARG A 51 -14.31 -4.70 -7.07
N PHE A 52 -13.83 -5.52 -8.00
CA PHE A 52 -13.77 -6.97 -7.85
C PHE A 52 -12.33 -7.40 -7.53
N ALA A 53 -12.16 -8.09 -6.42
CA ALA A 53 -10.86 -8.56 -5.96
C ALA A 53 -10.40 -9.80 -6.73
N GLN A 54 -9.09 -9.93 -6.89
CA GLN A 54 -8.40 -11.04 -7.54
C GLN A 54 -7.16 -11.45 -6.71
N ASN A 55 -6.58 -12.60 -7.05
CA ASN A 55 -5.37 -13.14 -6.42
C ASN A 55 -5.46 -13.24 -4.88
N ASN A 56 -6.56 -13.80 -4.38
CA ASN A 56 -6.83 -13.95 -2.94
C ASN A 56 -5.85 -14.90 -2.23
N GLU A 57 -5.02 -15.63 -2.96
CA GLU A 57 -3.88 -16.38 -2.45
C GLU A 57 -2.70 -15.49 -2.01
N LEU A 58 -2.60 -14.28 -2.55
CA LEU A 58 -1.55 -13.31 -2.21
C LEU A 58 -1.97 -12.36 -1.09
N VAL A 59 -3.27 -12.10 -0.99
CA VAL A 59 -3.83 -11.09 -0.09
C VAL A 59 -4.97 -11.66 0.75
N SER A 60 -4.89 -11.46 2.07
CA SER A 60 -5.98 -11.82 2.97
C SER A 60 -7.10 -10.76 2.95
N ARG A 61 -8.21 -11.07 2.29
CA ARG A 61 -9.40 -10.19 2.23
C ARG A 61 -10.10 -10.04 3.58
N ILE A 62 -10.01 -11.07 4.41
CA ILE A 62 -10.39 -11.01 5.82
C ILE A 62 -9.58 -9.92 6.54
N ASN A 63 -8.26 -9.90 6.38
CA ASN A 63 -7.44 -8.86 6.99
C ASN A 63 -7.75 -7.46 6.44
N GLU A 64 -7.89 -7.32 5.12
CA GLU A 64 -8.27 -6.05 4.48
C GLU A 64 -9.57 -5.49 5.07
N TYR A 65 -10.58 -6.35 5.26
CA TYR A 65 -11.84 -5.96 5.91
C TYR A 65 -11.63 -5.47 7.35
N GLU A 66 -10.82 -6.17 8.15
CA GLU A 66 -10.53 -5.73 9.52
C GLU A 66 -9.76 -4.40 9.56
N VAL A 67 -8.87 -4.14 8.59
CA VAL A 67 -8.20 -2.84 8.44
C VAL A 67 -9.22 -1.75 8.14
N ILE A 68 -10.12 -1.97 7.17
CA ILE A 68 -11.15 -0.98 6.78
C ILE A 68 -12.06 -0.64 7.96
N LYS A 69 -12.47 -1.66 8.75
CA LYS A 69 -13.21 -1.45 9.99
C LYS A 69 -12.45 -0.58 10.98
N LEU A 70 -11.15 -0.82 11.13
CA LEU A 70 -10.31 -0.09 12.06
C LEU A 70 -10.13 1.39 11.66
N LEU A 71 -10.05 1.66 10.35
CA LEU A 71 -9.98 3.01 9.81
C LEU A 71 -11.25 3.83 10.05
N LYS A 72 -12.39 3.18 10.34
CA LYS A 72 -13.70 3.82 10.58
C LYS A 72 -14.09 4.84 9.50
N THR A 73 -13.71 4.56 8.26
CA THR A 73 -13.97 5.43 7.13
C THR A 73 -15.38 5.23 6.60
N ASP A 74 -16.03 6.32 6.16
CA ASP A 74 -17.32 6.31 5.47
C ASP A 74 -17.17 6.13 3.94
N LEU A 75 -15.94 5.86 3.48
CA LEU A 75 -15.59 5.65 2.08
C LEU A 75 -16.24 4.38 1.52
N PHE A 76 -16.28 3.31 2.31
CA PHE A 76 -16.81 2.02 1.88
C PHE A 76 -18.31 1.95 2.16
N ILE A 77 -19.07 1.69 1.11
CA ILE A 77 -20.53 1.51 1.17
C ILE A 77 -20.83 0.03 1.42
N PHE A 78 -20.07 -0.83 0.75
CA PHE A 78 -20.14 -2.26 0.88
C PHE A 78 -18.74 -2.87 0.78
N PHE A 79 -18.48 -3.93 1.56
CA PHE A 79 -17.28 -4.75 1.45
C PHE A 79 -17.62 -6.20 1.83
N ASP A 80 -17.46 -7.12 0.88
CA ASP A 80 -17.56 -8.55 1.13
C ASP A 80 -16.27 -9.06 1.77
N LYS A 81 -16.36 -9.50 3.03
CA LYS A 81 -15.22 -9.99 3.81
C LYS A 81 -14.57 -11.24 3.21
N GLN A 82 -15.33 -12.07 2.50
CA GLN A 82 -14.86 -13.34 1.93
C GLN A 82 -14.20 -13.13 0.57
N THR A 83 -14.85 -12.37 -0.31
CA THR A 83 -14.35 -12.20 -1.68
C THR A 83 -13.36 -11.03 -1.80
N GLY A 84 -13.52 -9.99 -0.97
CA GLY A 84 -12.82 -8.72 -1.09
C GLY A 84 -13.49 -7.72 -2.04
N ASP A 85 -14.62 -8.10 -2.64
CA ASP A 85 -15.37 -7.22 -3.54
C ASP A 85 -16.00 -6.08 -2.76
N CYS A 86 -16.00 -4.88 -3.33
CA CYS A 86 -16.46 -3.71 -2.58
C CYS A 86 -16.99 -2.60 -3.47
N ILE A 87 -17.81 -1.75 -2.85
CA ILE A 87 -18.27 -0.48 -3.42
C ILE A 87 -17.76 0.64 -2.52
N LYS A 88 -17.05 1.60 -3.13
CA LYS A 88 -16.49 2.75 -2.44
C LYS A 88 -17.01 4.04 -3.07
N LYS A 89 -17.18 5.09 -2.28
CA LYS A 89 -17.35 6.45 -2.81
C LYS A 89 -16.11 6.80 -3.64
N TRP A 90 -16.29 7.54 -4.72
CA TRP A 90 -15.17 8.02 -5.51
C TRP A 90 -14.41 9.10 -4.75
N ILE A 91 -13.09 8.99 -4.72
CA ILE A 91 -12.21 10.02 -4.17
C ILE A 91 -11.77 10.92 -5.33
N PRO A 92 -12.20 12.20 -5.37
CA PRO A 92 -11.76 13.11 -6.41
C PRO A 92 -10.28 13.44 -6.21
N GLY A 93 -9.46 13.13 -7.20
CA GLY A 93 -8.04 13.46 -7.18
C GLY A 93 -7.32 12.87 -8.38
N LYS A 94 -6.02 13.15 -8.46
CA LYS A 94 -5.12 12.55 -9.44
C LYS A 94 -3.99 11.83 -8.71
N GLU A 95 -3.47 10.76 -9.32
CA GLU A 95 -2.25 10.11 -8.83
C GLU A 95 -1.11 11.13 -8.68
N VAL A 96 -0.27 10.93 -7.66
CA VAL A 96 0.86 11.82 -7.41
C VAL A 96 1.92 11.62 -8.49
N ASP A 97 2.24 12.69 -9.21
CA ASP A 97 3.24 12.70 -10.28
C ASP A 97 4.61 13.25 -9.84
N TYR A 98 4.65 14.06 -8.77
CA TYR A 98 5.88 14.61 -8.19
C TYR A 98 5.76 14.89 -6.69
N PHE A 99 6.90 14.97 -6.01
CA PHE A 99 7.01 15.26 -4.57
C PHE A 99 7.84 16.51 -4.31
N ASP A 100 7.15 17.62 -4.03
CA ASP A 100 7.73 18.83 -3.45
C ASP A 100 7.56 18.83 -1.93
N LYS A 101 8.06 19.86 -1.26
CA LYS A 101 7.97 19.97 0.22
C LYS A 101 6.53 19.97 0.73
N LEU A 102 5.64 20.72 0.08
CA LEU A 102 4.23 20.81 0.48
C LEU A 102 3.54 19.44 0.41
N ARG A 103 3.73 18.70 -0.67
CA ARG A 103 3.19 17.35 -0.84
C ARG A 103 3.80 16.38 0.15
N LEU A 104 5.11 16.47 0.43
CA LEU A 104 5.75 15.63 1.46
C LEU A 104 5.20 15.94 2.86
N ASP A 105 4.93 17.20 3.18
CA ASP A 105 4.30 17.59 4.45
C ASP A 105 2.87 17.03 4.57
N ASN A 106 2.10 17.09 3.48
CA ASN A 106 0.75 16.53 3.45
C ASN A 106 0.76 14.99 3.46
N LEU A 107 1.77 14.37 2.85
CA LEU A 107 1.97 12.92 2.89
C LEU A 107 2.30 12.46 4.31
N ALA A 108 3.21 13.16 4.99
CA ALA A 108 3.53 12.89 6.39
C ALA A 108 2.29 12.93 7.28
N LYS A 109 1.41 13.93 7.09
CA LYS A 109 0.13 14.03 7.81
C LYS A 109 -0.80 12.85 7.50
N ALA A 110 -0.97 12.49 6.23
CA ALA A 110 -1.82 11.37 5.83
C ALA A 110 -1.33 10.02 6.40
N ILE A 111 -0.02 9.76 6.34
CA ILE A 111 0.59 8.57 6.95
C ILE A 111 0.37 8.57 8.46
N LYS A 112 0.54 9.72 9.13
CA LYS A 112 0.37 9.85 10.57
C LYS A 112 -1.06 9.57 11.02
N GLN A 113 -2.06 9.93 10.23
CA GLN A 113 -3.47 9.59 10.52
C GLN A 113 -3.67 8.08 10.59
N ILE A 114 -3.11 7.30 9.66
CA ILE A 114 -3.13 5.83 9.74
C ILE A 114 -2.37 5.35 10.97
N HIS A 115 -1.17 5.91 11.22
CA HIS A 115 -0.30 5.48 12.31
C HIS A 115 -0.82 5.82 13.72
N GLN A 116 -1.91 6.60 13.83
CA GLN A 116 -2.53 6.98 15.10
C GLN A 116 -3.82 6.21 15.37
N VAL A 117 -4.26 5.36 14.44
CA VAL A 117 -5.40 4.47 14.66
C VAL A 117 -5.13 3.55 15.84
N ASP A 118 -6.08 3.45 16.76
CA ASP A 118 -5.96 2.57 17.93
C ASP A 118 -6.03 1.09 17.51
N ILE A 119 -4.96 0.35 17.80
CA ILE A 119 -4.81 -1.06 17.44
C ILE A 119 -5.02 -2.02 18.61
N SER A 120 -5.33 -1.51 19.82
CA SER A 120 -5.32 -2.24 21.09
C SER A 120 -6.21 -3.49 21.10
N ASN A 121 -7.30 -3.48 20.34
CA ASN A 121 -8.25 -4.59 20.20
C ASN A 121 -8.49 -5.00 18.74
N SER A 122 -7.50 -4.78 17.86
CA SER A 122 -7.63 -5.13 16.45
C SER A 122 -7.27 -6.59 16.17
N SER A 123 -8.00 -7.21 15.23
CA SER A 123 -7.66 -8.53 14.66
C SER A 123 -6.80 -8.41 13.39
N VAL A 124 -6.25 -7.23 13.11
CA VAL A 124 -5.38 -7.00 11.96
C VAL A 124 -4.08 -7.79 12.15
N LEU A 125 -3.69 -8.52 11.11
CA LEU A 125 -2.50 -9.34 11.08
C LEU A 125 -1.24 -8.47 11.22
N LYS A 126 -0.26 -8.98 11.96
CA LYS A 126 1.08 -8.40 12.01
C LYS A 126 1.85 -8.75 10.73
N ILE A 127 2.76 -7.87 10.33
CA ILE A 127 3.68 -8.18 9.23
C ILE A 127 4.51 -9.43 9.57
N ASN A 128 4.70 -10.31 8.59
CA ASN A 128 5.64 -11.42 8.70
C ASN A 128 6.85 -11.15 7.80
N TYR A 129 7.90 -10.59 8.38
CA TYR A 129 9.14 -10.26 7.67
C TYR A 129 9.86 -11.46 7.08
N LEU A 130 9.59 -12.68 7.56
CA LEU A 130 10.26 -13.90 7.12
C LEU A 130 9.44 -14.71 6.12
N ALA A 131 8.23 -14.29 5.78
CA ALA A 131 7.39 -14.97 4.82
C ALA A 131 8.09 -15.11 3.46
N GLY A 132 8.26 -16.34 2.98
CA GLY A 132 8.85 -16.63 1.67
C GLY A 132 10.37 -16.46 1.58
N ILE A 133 11.08 -16.24 2.69
CA ILE A 133 12.54 -16.01 2.69
C ILE A 133 13.34 -17.22 2.18
N ASP A 134 12.83 -18.43 2.38
CA ASP A 134 13.49 -19.67 1.94
C ASP A 134 13.44 -19.83 0.42
N ASN A 135 12.35 -19.39 -0.20
CA ASN A 135 12.20 -19.36 -1.66
C ASN A 135 13.05 -18.25 -2.32
N ALA A 136 13.44 -17.23 -1.55
CA ALA A 136 14.18 -16.10 -2.06
C ALA A 136 15.64 -16.47 -2.38
N LYS A 137 16.06 -16.21 -3.62
CA LYS A 137 17.44 -16.43 -4.11
C LYS A 137 18.39 -15.28 -3.69
N LEU A 138 18.34 -14.93 -2.40
CA LEU A 138 19.23 -13.93 -1.79
C LEU A 138 20.59 -14.55 -1.46
N SER A 139 21.65 -13.75 -1.55
CA SER A 139 22.98 -14.17 -1.07
C SER A 139 22.96 -14.46 0.44
N THR A 140 23.83 -15.36 0.90
CA THR A 140 23.99 -15.67 2.34
C THR A 140 24.23 -14.41 3.17
N ARG A 141 24.98 -13.46 2.62
CA ARG A 141 25.24 -12.18 3.27
C ARG A 141 23.98 -11.33 3.43
N HIS A 142 23.16 -11.20 2.39
CA HIS A 142 21.88 -10.48 2.48
C HIS A 142 20.92 -11.14 3.47
N LYS A 143 20.82 -12.47 3.47
CA LYS A 143 19.98 -13.18 4.46
C LYS A 143 20.44 -12.90 5.89
N LYS A 144 21.75 -13.02 6.17
CA LYS A 144 22.33 -12.74 7.50
C LYS A 144 22.09 -11.29 7.95
N LEU A 145 22.35 -10.32 7.06
CA LEU A 145 22.10 -8.91 7.35
C LEU A 145 20.62 -8.66 7.66
N TYR A 146 19.73 -9.20 6.82
CA TYR A 146 18.29 -9.08 7.01
C TYR A 146 17.89 -9.62 8.38
N TYR A 147 18.20 -10.89 8.70
CA TYR A 147 17.92 -11.48 10.01
C TYR A 147 18.45 -10.65 11.18
N HIS A 148 19.67 -10.12 11.06
CA HIS A 148 20.23 -9.23 12.07
C HIS A 148 19.38 -7.97 12.27
N LEU A 149 19.01 -7.28 11.18
CA LEU A 149 18.24 -6.05 11.24
C LEU A 149 16.81 -6.27 11.78
N ILE A 150 16.08 -7.31 11.35
CA ILE A 150 14.76 -7.57 11.94
C ILE A 150 14.85 -7.92 13.42
N ASN A 151 15.84 -8.73 13.84
CA ASN A 151 16.00 -9.05 15.25
C ASN A 151 16.43 -7.83 16.08
N LYS A 152 17.25 -6.94 15.53
CA LYS A 152 17.65 -5.67 16.16
C LYS A 152 16.43 -4.78 16.47
N TYR A 153 15.42 -4.78 15.59
CA TYR A 153 14.26 -3.89 15.69
C TYR A 153 12.92 -4.56 16.04
N LYS A 154 12.95 -5.81 16.51
CA LYS A 154 11.73 -6.58 16.82
C LYS A 154 10.81 -5.96 17.89
N ASN A 155 11.35 -5.06 18.71
CA ASN A 155 10.64 -4.40 19.82
C ASN A 155 10.26 -2.94 19.51
N LEU A 156 10.39 -2.49 18.25
CA LEU A 156 9.93 -1.15 17.89
C LEU A 156 8.42 -1.00 18.11
N PRO A 157 7.92 0.22 18.40
CA PRO A 157 6.50 0.48 18.50
C PRO A 157 5.75 0.01 17.25
N GLN A 158 4.61 -0.64 17.47
CA GLN A 158 3.74 -1.13 16.41
C GLN A 158 2.52 -0.22 16.25
N THR A 159 2.10 -0.05 15.02
CA THR A 159 0.96 0.73 14.57
C THR A 159 0.29 0.01 13.39
N LEU A 160 -0.91 0.42 13.01
CA LEU A 160 -1.41 0.15 11.67
C LEU A 160 -0.53 0.88 10.65
N THR A 161 -0.08 0.17 9.62
CA THR A 161 0.66 0.72 8.47
C THR A 161 -0.09 0.41 7.17
N HIS A 162 0.07 1.27 6.17
CA HIS A 162 -0.43 1.04 4.82
C HIS A 162 0.27 -0.15 4.15
N SER A 163 1.57 -0.31 4.41
CA SER A 163 2.49 -1.36 3.93
C SER A 163 2.76 -1.41 2.43
N ASP A 164 2.02 -0.67 1.62
CA ASP A 164 2.25 -0.57 0.16
C ASP A 164 2.21 0.89 -0.34
N LEU A 165 2.87 1.80 0.38
CA LEU A 165 2.96 3.19 -0.04
C LEU A 165 3.85 3.36 -1.28
N ASN A 166 3.27 3.89 -2.34
CA ASN A 166 3.92 4.31 -3.58
C ASN A 166 3.05 5.39 -4.27
N ALA A 167 3.61 6.10 -5.25
CA ALA A 167 2.93 7.18 -6.00
C ALA A 167 1.52 6.84 -6.52
N HIS A 168 1.28 5.59 -6.96
CA HIS A 168 0.01 5.13 -7.52
C HIS A 168 -1.07 4.89 -6.47
N ASN A 169 -0.68 4.65 -5.22
CA ASN A 169 -1.59 4.44 -4.08
C ASN A 169 -1.91 5.76 -3.34
N MET A 170 -1.76 6.89 -4.02
CA MET A 170 -1.97 8.23 -3.45
C MET A 170 -2.70 9.13 -4.44
N LEU A 171 -3.77 9.78 -3.98
CA LEU A 171 -4.50 10.77 -4.75
C LEU A 171 -4.31 12.16 -4.16
N VAL A 172 -3.97 13.13 -5.01
CA VAL A 172 -3.93 14.56 -4.65
C VAL A 172 -5.23 15.21 -5.10
N ASP A 173 -5.95 15.81 -4.16
CA ASP A 173 -7.13 16.59 -4.46
C ASP A 173 -6.80 18.04 -4.85
N GLN A 174 -7.83 18.80 -5.21
CA GLN A 174 -7.71 20.21 -5.59
C GLN A 174 -7.17 21.14 -4.48
N ASN A 175 -7.14 20.67 -3.23
CA ASN A 175 -6.63 21.39 -2.06
C ASN A 175 -5.23 20.90 -1.64
N ASN A 176 -4.55 20.14 -2.51
CA ASN A 176 -3.27 19.47 -2.24
C ASN A 176 -3.31 18.47 -1.07
N GLN A 177 -4.49 18.00 -0.64
CA GLN A 177 -4.56 16.95 0.36
C GLN A 177 -4.26 15.60 -0.30
N ILE A 178 -3.54 14.76 0.43
CA ILE A 178 -3.19 13.41 -0.01
C ILE A 178 -4.16 12.43 0.64
N HIS A 179 -4.83 11.66 -0.22
CA HIS A 179 -5.70 10.56 0.16
C HIS A 179 -4.97 9.26 -0.16
N LEU A 180 -4.75 8.43 0.85
CA LEU A 180 -4.13 7.11 0.70
C LEU A 180 -5.21 6.10 0.31
N ILE A 181 -4.92 5.25 -0.66
CA ILE A 181 -5.84 4.25 -1.22
C ILE A 181 -5.17 2.89 -1.32
N ASP A 182 -5.97 1.84 -1.45
CA ASP A 182 -5.52 0.45 -1.59
C ASP A 182 -4.82 -0.13 -0.34
N PHE A 183 -5.63 -0.45 0.67
CA PHE A 183 -5.19 -0.94 1.99
C PHE A 183 -5.06 -2.46 2.07
N GLU A 184 -5.01 -3.17 0.95
CA GLU A 184 -5.09 -4.64 0.93
C GLU A 184 -3.83 -5.29 1.58
N TRP A 185 -2.70 -4.60 1.51
CA TRP A 185 -1.43 -4.98 2.12
C TRP A 185 -1.23 -4.45 3.54
N SER A 186 -2.15 -3.64 4.06
CA SER A 186 -2.00 -3.00 5.37
C SER A 186 -1.95 -4.02 6.50
N ARG A 187 -1.03 -3.81 7.45
CA ARG A 187 -0.74 -4.73 8.56
C ARG A 187 -0.39 -3.94 9.81
N ILE A 188 -0.36 -4.62 10.95
CA ILE A 188 0.30 -4.09 12.14
C ILE A 188 1.82 -4.22 11.95
N ASN A 189 2.50 -3.08 11.94
CA ASN A 189 3.93 -2.98 11.70
C ASN A 189 4.51 -1.71 12.37
N THR A 190 5.75 -1.35 12.09
CA THR A 190 6.38 -0.13 12.59
C THR A 190 6.27 1.03 11.59
N PRO A 191 6.15 2.29 12.05
CA PRO A 191 6.07 3.46 11.17
C PRO A 191 7.24 3.56 10.17
N TYR A 192 8.43 3.10 10.57
CA TYR A 192 9.62 3.12 9.72
C TYR A 192 9.41 2.35 8.41
N PHE A 193 8.62 1.29 8.43
CA PHE A 193 8.37 0.47 7.25
C PHE A 193 7.66 1.26 6.16
N ASP A 194 6.60 2.01 6.51
CA ASP A 194 5.82 2.79 5.54
C ASP A 194 6.64 3.89 4.90
N LEU A 195 7.36 4.69 5.70
CA LEU A 195 8.19 5.76 5.17
C LEU A 195 9.36 5.22 4.34
N ALA A 196 9.97 4.10 4.75
CA ALA A 196 11.06 3.49 4.00
C ALA A 196 10.56 2.81 2.71
N ASN A 197 9.35 2.24 2.72
CA ASN A 197 8.73 1.70 1.52
C ASN A 197 8.43 2.82 0.52
N MET A 198 7.83 3.91 0.99
CA MET A 198 7.59 5.10 0.18
C MET A 198 8.89 5.66 -0.44
N ALA A 199 9.95 5.72 0.36
CA ALA A 199 11.25 6.16 -0.12
C ALA A 199 11.83 5.24 -1.20
N ARG A 200 11.72 3.92 -1.00
CA ARG A 200 12.14 2.89 -1.95
C ARG A 200 11.32 2.90 -3.24
N GLU A 201 10.05 3.26 -3.19
CA GLU A 201 9.19 3.23 -4.38
C GLU A 201 9.30 4.52 -5.20
N SER A 202 9.25 5.69 -4.55
CA SER A 202 8.92 6.91 -5.29
C SER A 202 9.76 8.14 -4.94
N LEU A 203 10.69 8.06 -3.97
CA LEU A 203 11.50 9.23 -3.56
C LEU A 203 12.98 9.03 -3.83
N ASN A 204 13.69 10.16 -3.96
CA ASN A 204 15.13 10.22 -3.74
C ASN A 204 15.47 10.38 -2.24
N LEU A 205 16.74 10.25 -1.87
CA LEU A 205 17.16 10.25 -0.47
C LEU A 205 16.91 11.58 0.25
N GLN A 206 17.05 12.71 -0.45
CA GLN A 206 16.78 14.03 0.14
C GLN A 206 15.29 14.18 0.47
N GLN A 207 14.41 13.80 -0.46
CA GLN A 207 12.96 13.78 -0.24
C GLN A 207 12.57 12.80 0.88
N ALA A 208 13.20 11.63 0.93
CA ALA A 208 12.97 10.64 1.97
C ALA A 208 13.30 11.19 3.37
N TYR A 209 14.44 11.88 3.52
CA TYR A 209 14.78 12.53 4.79
C TYR A 209 13.85 13.68 5.14
N TYR A 210 13.45 14.49 4.17
CA TYR A 210 12.46 15.53 4.42
C TYR A 210 11.13 14.92 4.89
N LEU A 211 10.66 13.82 4.29
CA LEU A 211 9.45 13.12 4.73
C LEU A 211 9.55 12.63 6.19
N VAL A 212 10.70 12.07 6.58
CA VAL A 212 10.95 11.62 7.97
C VAL A 212 10.94 12.79 8.94
N GLU A 213 11.56 13.91 8.56
CA GLU A 213 11.56 15.15 9.34
C GLU A 213 10.13 15.71 9.51
N SER A 214 9.35 15.75 8.42
CA SER A 214 7.94 16.20 8.44
C SER A 214 7.02 15.29 9.24
N TYR A 215 7.26 13.97 9.26
CA TYR A 215 6.48 13.02 10.05
C TYR A 215 6.71 13.19 11.57
N GLN A 216 7.95 13.51 11.94
CA GLN A 216 8.46 13.69 13.31
C GLN A 216 8.44 12.41 14.17
N GLY A 217 9.38 12.29 15.10
CA GLY A 217 9.41 11.21 16.09
C GLY A 217 10.06 9.90 15.62
N LEU A 218 10.77 9.92 14.49
CA LEU A 218 11.54 8.78 13.99
C LEU A 218 13.04 9.09 13.98
N ASP A 219 13.83 8.10 14.38
CA ASP A 219 15.29 8.17 14.37
C ASP A 219 15.83 7.89 12.96
N LYS A 220 16.68 8.80 12.47
CA LYS A 220 17.22 8.73 11.11
C LYS A 220 18.13 7.52 10.88
N THR A 221 18.85 7.06 11.90
CA THR A 221 19.71 5.87 11.80
C THR A 221 18.87 4.60 11.67
N ILE A 222 17.80 4.50 12.47
CA ILE A 222 16.83 3.39 12.35
C ILE A 222 16.16 3.44 10.96
N PHE A 223 15.76 4.63 10.51
CA PHE A 223 15.18 4.79 9.17
C PHE A 223 16.11 4.30 8.05
N ASN A 224 17.41 4.61 8.11
CA ASN A 224 18.39 4.11 7.14
C ASN A 224 18.47 2.58 7.11
N ASP A 225 18.42 1.92 8.26
CA ASP A 225 18.35 0.46 8.31
C ASP A 225 17.04 -0.05 7.69
N PHE A 226 15.93 0.66 7.88
CA PHE A 226 14.65 0.31 7.27
C PHE A 226 14.63 0.47 5.74
N LEU A 227 15.41 1.40 5.17
CA LEU A 227 15.61 1.47 3.70
C LEU A 227 16.22 0.18 3.15
N ILE A 228 17.11 -0.47 3.91
CA ILE A 228 17.70 -1.77 3.56
C ILE A 228 16.68 -2.90 3.78
N ILE A 229 15.98 -2.90 4.93
CA ILE A 229 14.97 -3.92 5.26
C ILE A 229 13.89 -3.98 4.17
N THR A 230 13.33 -2.83 3.75
CA THR A 230 12.26 -2.80 2.73
C THR A 230 12.75 -3.24 1.36
N CYS A 231 13.99 -2.93 0.99
CA CYS A 231 14.61 -3.47 -0.22
C CYS A 231 14.71 -5.00 -0.19
N ILE A 232 15.25 -5.58 0.88
CA ILE A 232 15.37 -7.04 0.99
C ILE A 232 13.99 -7.70 1.08
N PHE A 233 13.04 -7.12 1.82
CA PHE A 233 11.65 -7.59 1.88
C PHE A 233 11.00 -7.61 0.49
N ALA A 234 11.18 -6.55 -0.30
CA ALA A 234 10.67 -6.51 -1.67
C ALA A 234 11.35 -7.54 -2.59
N LEU A 235 12.67 -7.76 -2.44
CA LEU A 235 13.35 -8.84 -3.17
C LEU A 235 12.77 -10.21 -2.83
N ILE A 236 12.54 -10.50 -1.54
CA ILE A 236 11.86 -11.73 -1.11
C ILE A 236 10.51 -11.85 -1.82
N TRP A 237 9.70 -10.80 -1.79
CA TRP A 237 8.41 -10.78 -2.48
C TRP A 237 8.56 -11.10 -3.98
N THR A 238 9.50 -10.45 -4.69
CA THR A 238 9.67 -10.71 -6.14
C THR A 238 10.04 -12.16 -6.46
N TYR A 239 10.70 -12.89 -5.56
CA TYR A 239 11.04 -14.31 -5.79
C TYR A 239 9.87 -15.25 -5.54
N ASN A 240 8.87 -14.82 -4.77
CA ASN A 240 7.65 -15.59 -4.49
C ASN A 240 6.53 -15.30 -5.49
N MET A 241 6.70 -14.28 -6.34
CA MET A 241 5.76 -13.95 -7.42
C MET A 241 5.99 -14.78 -8.69
N ALA A 242 4.97 -14.82 -9.57
CA ALA A 242 5.15 -15.33 -10.93
C ALA A 242 6.26 -14.55 -11.65
N GLN A 243 7.20 -15.28 -12.26
CA GLN A 243 8.43 -14.72 -12.85
C GLN A 243 8.16 -14.10 -14.23
N THR A 244 7.43 -12.99 -14.25
CA THR A 244 7.15 -12.19 -15.46
C THR A 244 8.26 -11.17 -15.72
N ASP A 245 8.34 -10.65 -16.95
CA ASP A 245 9.30 -9.59 -17.31
C ASP A 245 9.19 -8.36 -16.41
N LYS A 246 7.96 -7.97 -16.03
CA LYS A 246 7.70 -6.87 -15.09
C LYS A 246 8.31 -7.13 -13.72
N ILE A 247 8.12 -8.33 -13.16
CA ILE A 247 8.68 -8.71 -11.85
C ILE A 247 10.21 -8.78 -11.91
N ILE A 248 10.77 -9.30 -13.01
CA ILE A 248 12.22 -9.38 -13.20
C ILE A 248 12.84 -7.99 -13.33
N ALA A 249 12.21 -7.08 -14.08
CA ALA A 249 12.66 -5.70 -14.23
C ALA A 249 12.61 -4.97 -12.88
N TYR A 250 11.49 -5.07 -12.16
CA TYR A 250 11.33 -4.47 -10.84
C TYR A 250 12.37 -4.99 -9.84
N ARG A 251 12.64 -6.30 -9.81
CA ARG A 251 13.71 -6.88 -8.98
C ARG A 251 15.07 -6.22 -9.23
N LYS A 252 15.43 -5.96 -10.49
CA LYS A 252 16.70 -5.29 -10.84
C LYS A 252 16.75 -3.87 -10.28
N GLU A 253 15.65 -3.13 -10.34
CA GLU A 253 15.58 -1.78 -9.76
C GLU A 253 15.68 -1.79 -8.24
N VAL A 254 15.01 -2.74 -7.57
CA VAL A 254 15.14 -2.92 -6.12
C VAL A 254 16.57 -3.30 -5.73
N GLN A 255 17.25 -4.14 -6.51
CA GLN A 255 18.66 -4.49 -6.27
C GLN A 255 19.59 -3.28 -6.39
N LYS A 256 19.42 -2.43 -7.42
CA LYS A 256 20.20 -1.20 -7.56
C LYS A 256 20.03 -0.27 -6.35
N ARG A 257 18.79 -0.13 -5.85
CA ARG A 257 18.51 0.66 -4.64
C ARG A 257 19.15 0.04 -3.40
N LEU A 258 19.09 -1.28 -3.25
CA LEU A 258 19.76 -1.99 -2.15
C LEU A 258 21.27 -1.73 -2.16
N ASP A 259 21.92 -1.86 -3.32
CA ASP A 259 23.36 -1.65 -3.47
C ASP A 259 23.77 -0.22 -3.09
N LEU A 260 22.97 0.78 -3.50
CA LEU A 260 23.15 2.17 -3.11
C LEU A 260 23.08 2.34 -1.58
N TYR A 261 22.04 1.81 -0.92
CA TYR A 261 21.87 1.95 0.52
C TYR A 261 22.94 1.22 1.33
N LEU A 262 23.35 0.03 0.89
CA LEU A 262 24.47 -0.69 1.51
C LEU A 262 25.76 0.14 1.45
N LYS A 263 26.08 0.70 0.28
CA LYS A 263 27.25 1.57 0.11
C LYS A 263 27.22 2.80 1.02
N LEU A 264 26.06 3.43 1.15
CA LEU A 264 25.90 4.67 1.92
C LEU A 264 25.94 4.44 3.44
N PHE A 265 25.31 3.38 3.94
CA PHE A 265 25.02 3.24 5.37
C PHE A 265 25.82 2.15 6.06
N ILE A 266 26.28 1.14 5.31
CA ILE A 266 27.11 0.07 5.86
C ILE A 266 28.56 0.21 5.38
N GLY A 267 28.78 0.86 4.25
CA GLY A 267 30.09 1.09 3.63
C GLY A 267 30.39 0.12 2.48
N ASN A 268 31.59 0.21 1.90
CA ASN A 268 32.05 -0.79 0.94
C ASN A 268 32.23 -2.12 1.68
N ILE A 269 31.42 -3.11 1.32
CA ILE A 269 31.60 -4.50 1.75
C ILE A 269 31.46 -5.39 0.53
#